data_AF-A0A227IZD8-F1
#
_entry.id   AF-A0A227IZD8-F1
#
_cell.length_a   1.000
_cell.length_b   1.000
_cell.length_c   1.000
_cell.angle_alpha   90.00
_cell.angle_beta   90.00
_cell.angle_gamma   90.00
#
_symmetry.space_group_name_H-M   'P 1'
#
loop_
_entity.id
_entity.type
_entity.pdbx_description
1 polymer ?
#
loop_
_entity_poly.entity_id
_entity_poly.type
_entity_poly.pdbx_seq_one_letter_code
_entity_poly.pdbx_strand_id
1 'polypeptide(L)'
;AVTGEAALDAIEAQAAKYEEKLAESAQKAKTLEKELQKLKDKMAAAESANIMGKAVEVNGTKVLVAALEGADSKNLRTMVDDIKNQMG
;
A
#
# COMPACT_ATOMS: atom_id res chain seq x y z
N ALA A 1 -37.25 21.69 -35.76
CA ALA A 1 -37.15 21.97 -34.31
C ALA A 1 -36.82 20.74 -33.46
N VAL A 2 -36.49 19.56 -34.03
CA VAL A 2 -36.33 18.29 -33.28
C VAL A 2 -34.86 17.97 -32.95
N THR A 3 -33.91 18.85 -33.28
CA THR A 3 -32.47 18.59 -33.14
C THR A 3 -31.83 19.14 -31.86
N GLY A 4 -32.53 19.98 -31.09
CA GLY A 4 -31.99 20.58 -29.86
C GLY A 4 -32.15 19.68 -28.63
N GLU A 5 -33.34 19.08 -28.47
CA GLU A 5 -33.68 18.22 -27.32
C GLU A 5 -32.87 16.92 -27.33
N ALA A 6 -32.80 16.24 -28.48
CA ALA A 6 -31.98 15.03 -28.63
C ALA A 6 -30.47 15.28 -28.44
N ALA A 7 -29.98 16.48 -28.72
CA ALA A 7 -28.59 16.85 -28.48
C ALA A 7 -28.31 17.08 -26.99
N LEU A 8 -29.27 17.64 -26.25
CA LEU A 8 -29.18 17.84 -24.81
C LEU A 8 -29.16 16.49 -24.08
N ASP A 9 -30.08 15.58 -24.43
CA ASP A 9 -30.16 14.23 -23.86
C ASP A 9 -28.86 13.44 -24.06
N ALA A 10 -28.24 13.56 -25.25
CA ALA A 10 -26.98 12.89 -25.54
C ALA A 10 -25.82 13.45 -24.69
N ILE A 11 -25.80 14.75 -24.42
CA ILE A 11 -24.78 15.39 -23.58
C ILE A 11 -24.97 14.97 -22.11
N GLU A 12 -26.20 14.96 -21.61
CA GLU A 12 -26.51 14.53 -20.25
C GLU A 12 -26.19 13.05 -20.03
N ALA A 13 -26.56 12.17 -20.98
CA ALA A 13 -26.21 10.76 -20.94
C ALA A 13 -24.69 10.53 -20.96
N GLN A 14 -23.96 11.33 -21.75
CA GLN A 14 -22.51 11.24 -21.80
C GLN A 14 -21.86 11.72 -20.50
N ALA A 15 -22.38 12.79 -19.87
CA ALA A 15 -21.92 13.30 -18.58
C ALA A 15 -22.12 12.26 -17.46
N ALA A 16 -23.31 11.66 -17.38
CA ALA A 16 -23.62 10.61 -16.41
C ALA A 16 -22.67 9.40 -16.55
N LYS A 17 -22.36 9.00 -17.79
CA LYS A 17 -21.42 7.90 -18.08
C LYS A 17 -19.98 8.23 -17.64
N TYR A 18 -19.57 9.50 -17.75
CA TYR A 18 -18.26 9.92 -17.27
C TYR A 18 -18.19 9.94 -15.74
N GLU A 19 -19.25 10.39 -15.06
CA GLU A 19 -19.32 10.36 -13.59
C GLU A 19 -19.25 8.93 -13.05
N GLU A 20 -20.00 7.99 -13.65
CA GLU A 20 -19.97 6.58 -13.28
C GLU A 20 -18.55 5.99 -13.44
N LYS A 21 -17.91 6.26 -14.58
CA LYS A 21 -16.54 5.80 -14.85
C LYS A 21 -15.52 6.42 -13.89
N LEU A 22 -15.71 7.67 -13.50
CA LEU A 22 -14.86 8.35 -12.52
C LEU A 22 -15.00 7.71 -11.13
N ALA A 23 -16.24 7.44 -10.71
CA ALA A 23 -16.53 6.78 -9.45
C ALA A 23 -15.95 5.35 -9.41
N GLU A 24 -16.09 4.59 -10.51
CA GLU A 24 -15.51 3.26 -10.63
C GLU A 24 -13.97 3.31 -10.55
N SER A 25 -13.35 4.27 -11.23
CA SER A 25 -11.89 4.46 -11.19
C SER A 25 -11.40 4.86 -9.80
N ALA A 26 -12.12 5.75 -9.10
CA ALA A 26 -11.79 6.15 -7.75
C ALA A 26 -11.93 4.98 -6.75
N GLN A 27 -12.93 4.13 -6.94
CA GLN A 27 -13.10 2.92 -6.12
C GLN A 27 -11.97 1.92 -6.36
N LYS A 28 -11.57 1.70 -7.63
CA LYS A 28 -10.41 0.86 -7.97
C LYS A 28 -9.12 1.40 -7.36
N ALA A 29 -8.90 2.72 -7.43
CA ALA A 29 -7.72 3.35 -6.82
C ALA A 29 -7.66 3.10 -5.31
N LYS A 30 -8.77 3.30 -4.59
CA LYS A 30 -8.84 3.00 -3.14
C LYS A 30 -8.58 1.52 -2.82
N THR A 31 -9.08 0.59 -3.63
CA THR A 31 -8.81 -0.83 -3.45
C THR A 31 -7.33 -1.14 -3.66
N LEU A 32 -6.73 -0.62 -4.73
CA LEU A 32 -5.31 -0.79 -5.02
C LEU A 32 -4.41 -0.19 -3.95
N GLU A 33 -4.75 0.98 -3.41
CA GLU A 33 -4.04 1.59 -2.28
C GLU A 33 -4.08 0.69 -1.02
N LYS A 34 -5.24 0.10 -0.72
CA LYS A 34 -5.37 -0.85 0.40
C LYS A 34 -4.56 -2.13 0.17
N GLU A 35 -4.58 -2.67 -1.05
CA GLU A 35 -3.79 -3.84 -1.40
C GLU A 35 -2.29 -3.55 -1.32
N LEU A 36 -1.86 -2.38 -1.79
CA LEU A 36 -0.47 -1.92 -1.65
C LEU A 36 -0.05 -1.84 -0.19
N GLN A 37 -0.89 -1.28 0.69
CA GLN A 37 -0.59 -1.25 2.12
C GLN A 37 -0.48 -2.67 2.69
N LYS A 38 -1.42 -3.55 2.35
CA LYS A 38 -1.39 -4.95 2.81
C LYS A 38 -0.16 -5.72 2.30
N LEU A 39 0.28 -5.46 1.06
CA LEU A 39 1.51 -6.04 0.53
C LEU A 39 2.74 -5.49 1.25
N LYS A 40 2.80 -4.18 1.50
CA LYS A 40 3.89 -3.57 2.28
C LYS A 40 3.99 -4.18 3.68
N ASP A 41 2.86 -4.32 4.38
CA ASP A 41 2.83 -4.93 5.71
C ASP A 41 3.29 -6.40 5.67
N LYS A 42 2.91 -7.17 4.63
CA LYS A 42 3.39 -8.54 4.43
C LYS A 42 4.88 -8.60 4.13
N MET A 43 5.40 -7.71 3.30
CA MET A 43 6.83 -7.62 3.00
C MET A 43 7.61 -7.28 4.27
N ALA A 44 7.13 -6.31 5.05
CA ALA A 44 7.73 -5.95 6.33
C ALA A 44 7.78 -7.15 7.28
N ALA A 45 6.69 -7.90 7.44
CA ALA A 45 6.66 -9.09 8.28
C ALA A 45 7.60 -10.21 7.79
N ALA A 46 7.64 -10.46 6.48
CA ALA A 46 8.54 -11.45 5.88
C ALA A 46 10.02 -11.06 6.02
N GLU A 47 10.30 -9.78 5.87
CA GLU A 47 11.64 -9.23 6.00
C GLU A 47 12.08 -9.25 7.47
N SER A 48 11.23 -8.90 8.44
CA SER A 48 11.48 -9.08 9.87
C SER A 48 11.80 -10.53 10.24
N ALA A 49 11.04 -11.50 9.70
CA ALA A 49 11.29 -12.93 9.93
C ALA A 49 12.65 -13.38 9.35
N ASN A 50 13.00 -12.92 8.15
CA ASN A 50 14.29 -13.22 7.51
C ASN A 50 15.46 -12.57 8.27
N ILE A 51 15.23 -11.35 8.76
CA ILE A 51 16.18 -10.57 9.53
C ILE A 51 16.52 -11.27 10.86
N MET A 52 15.55 -11.86 11.56
CA MET A 52 15.84 -12.69 12.75
C MET A 52 16.78 -13.86 12.45
N GLY A 53 16.68 -14.48 11.28
CA GLY A 53 17.60 -15.53 10.84
C GLY A 53 19.03 -15.03 10.59
N LYS A 54 19.22 -13.71 10.43
CA LYS A 54 20.52 -13.05 10.25
C LYS A 54 21.03 -12.37 11.52
N ALA A 55 20.30 -12.43 12.63
CA ALA A 55 20.76 -11.87 13.91
C ALA A 55 21.97 -12.67 14.40
N VAL A 56 23.10 -11.98 14.60
CA VAL A 56 24.36 -12.58 15.05
C VAL A 56 24.54 -12.28 16.52
N GLU A 57 24.87 -13.30 17.31
CA GLU A 57 25.18 -13.13 18.73
C GLU A 57 26.65 -12.77 18.91
N VAL A 58 26.91 -11.59 19.50
CA VAL A 58 28.25 -11.10 19.81
C VAL A 58 28.32 -10.82 21.30
N ASN A 59 29.17 -11.56 22.03
CA ASN A 59 29.33 -11.43 23.49
C ASN A 59 28.00 -11.50 24.28
N GLY A 60 27.08 -12.41 23.90
CA GLY A 60 25.78 -12.56 24.57
C GLY A 60 24.74 -11.49 24.19
N THR A 61 25.06 -10.59 23.26
CA THR A 61 24.14 -9.58 22.72
C THR A 61 23.78 -9.94 21.28
N LYS A 62 22.49 -10.07 20.99
CA LYS A 62 22.02 -10.29 19.60
C LYS A 62 22.09 -8.97 18.83
N VAL A 63 22.88 -8.94 17.77
CA VAL A 63 23.11 -7.77 16.91
C VAL A 63 22.53 -8.05 15.53
N LEU A 64 21.88 -7.04 14.96
CA LEU A 64 21.26 -7.10 13.65
C LEU A 64 21.79 -5.99 12.75
N VAL A 65 22.28 -6.34 11.56
CA VAL A 65 22.65 -5.39 10.51
C VAL A 65 21.94 -5.77 9.22
N ALA A 66 20.89 -5.03 8.87
CA ALA A 66 20.17 -5.18 7.62
C ALA A 66 20.05 -3.81 6.94
N ALA A 67 20.42 -3.75 5.65
CA ALA A 67 20.20 -2.58 4.82
C ALA A 67 18.84 -2.72 4.14
N LEU A 68 17.89 -1.87 4.53
CA LEU A 68 16.55 -1.78 3.92
C LEU A 68 16.57 -0.67 2.86
N GLU A 69 16.52 -1.05 1.58
CA GLU A 69 16.42 -0.08 0.49
C GLU A 69 14.95 0.32 0.25
N GLY A 70 14.67 1.61 0.27
CA GLY A 70 13.35 2.15 -0.08
C GLY A 70 12.28 2.07 1.02
N ALA A 71 12.65 1.71 2.24
CA ALA A 71 11.71 1.69 3.36
C ALA A 71 11.41 3.13 3.84
N ASP A 72 10.13 3.49 3.89
CA ASP A 72 9.66 4.75 4.46
C ASP A 72 9.83 4.74 5.99
N SER A 73 10.05 5.92 6.57
CA SER A 73 10.38 6.09 8.00
C SER A 73 9.34 5.49 8.96
N LYS A 74 8.08 5.39 8.53
CA LYS A 74 7.01 4.73 9.29
C LYS A 74 7.17 3.22 9.26
N ASN A 75 7.32 2.62 8.09
CA ASN A 75 7.54 1.18 7.95
C ASN A 75 8.84 0.74 8.63
N LEU A 76 9.93 1.51 8.51
CA LEU A 76 11.17 1.24 9.25
C LEU A 76 10.94 1.16 10.76
N ARG A 77 10.19 2.10 11.34
CA ARG A 77 9.91 2.10 12.78
C ARG A 77 9.07 0.89 13.18
N THR A 78 8.02 0.57 12.42
CA THR A 78 7.19 -0.62 12.67
C THR A 78 8.02 -1.90 12.59
N MET A 79 8.88 -2.04 11.58
CA MET A 79 9.77 -3.21 11.45
C MET A 79 10.76 -3.31 12.60
N VAL A 80 11.37 -2.19 13.03
CA VAL A 80 12.27 -2.15 14.20
C VAL A 80 11.53 -2.54 15.48
N ASP A 81 10.30 -2.06 15.69
CA ASP A 81 9.48 -2.40 16.84
C ASP A 81 9.09 -3.90 16.84
N ASP A 82 8.75 -4.46 15.69
CA ASP A 82 8.46 -5.89 15.53
C ASP A 82 9.68 -6.75 15.82
N ILE A 83 10.85 -6.37 15.27
CA ILE A 83 12.12 -7.05 15.55
C ILE A 83 12.44 -6.99 17.04
N LYS A 84 12.26 -5.83 17.68
CA LYS A 84 12.47 -5.66 19.13
C LYS A 84 11.53 -6.54 19.95
N ASN A 85 10.26 -6.64 19.58
CA ASN A 85 9.29 -7.51 20.25
C ASN A 85 9.62 -9.01 20.11
N GLN A 86 10.23 -9.43 19.00
CA GLN A 86 10.60 -10.83 18.78
C GLN A 86 12.00 -11.19 19.31
N MET A 87 12.90 -10.22 19.44
CA MET A 87 14.23 -10.40 20.03
C MET A 87 14.26 -10.24 21.56
N GLY A 88 13.23 -9.60 22.12
CA GLY A 88 13.01 -9.43 23.57
C GLY A 88 12.56 -10.70 24.27
#